data_AF-A0A399Z5B2-F1
#
_entry.id   AF-A0A399Z5B2-F1
#
_cell.length_a   1.000
_cell.length_b   1.000
_cell.length_c   1.000
_cell.angle_alpha   90.00
_cell.angle_beta   90.00
_cell.angle_gamma   90.00
#
_symmetry.space_group_name_H-M   'P 1'
#
loop_
_entity.id
_entity.type
_entity.pdbx_description
1 polymer ?
#
loop_
_entity_poly.entity_id
_entity_poly.type
_entity_poly.pdbx_seq_one_letter_code
_entity_poly.pdbx_strand_id
1 'polypeptide(L)' 'DGLTVLCSLHFLDLVHRYATRAIALKDGKLVFEGLPEAIDDAEFKAIYGQDAQRVSII' A
#
# COMPACT_ATOMS: atom_id res chain seq x y z
N ASP A 1 -4.77 -7.72 -25.10
CA ASP A 1 -5.63 -6.75 -24.38
C ASP A 1 -5.29 -6.70 -22.91
N GLY A 2 -4.80 -5.56 -22.44
CA GLY A 2 -4.54 -5.31 -21.03
C GLY A 2 -5.47 -4.21 -20.54
N LEU A 3 -6.25 -4.50 -19.50
CA LEU A 3 -7.03 -3.49 -18.80
C LEU A 3 -6.17 -2.89 -17.69
N THR A 4 -6.06 -1.56 -17.66
CA THR A 4 -5.46 -0.87 -16.51
C THR A 4 -6.53 -0.70 -15.45
N VAL A 5 -6.25 -1.16 -14.24
CA VAL A 5 -7.15 -1.09 -13.10
C VAL A 5 -6.53 -0.20 -12.03
N LEU A 6 -7.29 0.76 -11.55
CA LEU A 6 -6.95 1.57 -10.39
C LEU A 6 -7.95 1.25 -9.28
N CYS A 7 -7.44 0.78 -8.14
CA CYS A 7 -8.23 0.45 -6.97
C CYS A 7 -7.65 1.13 -5.74
N SER A 8 -8.52 1.58 -4.83
CA SER A 8 -8.14 2.01 -3.50
C SER A 8 -8.27 0.84 -2.54
N LEU A 9 -7.14 0.35 -2.02
CA LEU A 9 -7.10 -0.78 -1.10
C LEU A 9 -6.63 -0.30 0.27
N HIS A 10 -7.29 -0.77 1.33
CA HIS A 10 -6.88 -0.50 2.71
C HIS A 10 -6.06 -1.66 3.33
N PHE A 11 -6.04 -2.82 2.68
CA PHE A 11 -5.30 -4.00 3.13
C PHE A 11 -3.99 -4.13 2.34
N LEU A 12 -2.86 -4.00 3.05
CA LEU A 12 -1.55 -4.07 2.41
C LEU A 12 -1.26 -5.46 1.81
N ASP A 13 -1.77 -6.53 2.39
CA ASP A 13 -1.63 -7.89 1.85
C ASP A 13 -2.18 -8.01 0.42
N LEU A 14 -3.29 -7.31 0.12
CA LEU A 14 -3.86 -7.28 -1.23
C LEU A 14 -3.00 -6.45 -2.18
N VAL A 15 -2.42 -5.35 -1.68
CA VAL A 15 -1.50 -4.52 -2.45
C VAL A 15 -0.26 -5.33 -2.84
N HIS A 16 0.35 -6.05 -1.89
CA HIS A 16 1.49 -6.92 -2.15
C HIS A 16 1.15 -8.06 -3.13
N ARG A 17 -0.06 -8.64 -3.03
CA ARG A 17 -0.43 -9.81 -3.80
C ARG A 17 -0.87 -9.50 -5.23
N TYR A 18 -1.56 -8.38 -5.45
CA TYR A 18 -2.27 -8.12 -6.70
C TYR A 18 -1.85 -6.85 -7.42
N ALA A 19 -1.26 -5.87 -6.74
CA ALA A 19 -0.89 -4.62 -7.38
C ALA A 19 0.43 -4.79 -8.17
N THR A 20 0.55 -4.04 -9.25
CA THR A 20 1.81 -3.89 -10.00
C THR A 20 2.52 -2.58 -9.68
N ARG A 21 1.78 -1.61 -9.12
CA ARG A 21 2.26 -0.33 -8.61
C ARG A 21 1.40 0.10 -7.43
N ALA A 22 2.03 0.64 -6.41
CA ALA A 22 1.36 1.16 -5.22
C ALA A 22 1.61 2.66 -5.09
N ILE A 23 0.56 3.38 -4.72
CA ILE A 23 0.56 4.80 -4.39
C ILE A 23 -0.10 4.89 -3.02
N ALA A 24 0.59 5.45 -2.04
CA ALA A 24 0.05 5.63 -0.71
C ALA A 24 -0.02 7.11 -0.35
N LEU A 25 -1.14 7.49 0.23
CA LEU A 25 -1.45 8.85 0.62
C LEU A 25 -1.70 8.91 2.13
N LYS A 26 -1.23 9.99 2.76
CA LYS A 26 -1.56 10.33 4.15
C LYS A 26 -1.76 11.82 4.26
N ASP A 27 -2.83 12.24 4.94
CA ASP A 27 -3.20 13.65 5.11
C ASP A 27 -3.24 14.43 3.78
N GLY A 28 -3.69 13.77 2.70
CA GLY A 28 -3.75 14.34 1.36
C GLY A 28 -2.38 14.48 0.65
N LYS A 29 -1.30 13.95 1.23
CA LYS A 29 0.05 13.99 0.68
C LYS A 29 0.49 12.62 0.21
N LEU A 30 1.26 12.60 -0.89
CA LEU A 30 1.97 11.41 -1.35
C LEU A 30 3.06 11.07 -0.35
N VAL A 31 2.97 9.88 0.25
CA VAL A 31 3.98 9.38 1.20
C VAL A 31 4.78 8.22 0.63
N PHE A 32 4.21 7.46 -0.32
CA PHE A 32 4.90 6.38 -1.01
C PHE A 32 4.44 6.28 -2.46
N GLU A 33 5.37 5.97 -3.35
CA GLU A 33 5.10 5.59 -4.73
C GLU A 33 6.16 4.58 -5.20
N GLY A 34 5.73 3.41 -5.67
CA GLY A 34 6.67 2.41 -6.16
C GLY A 34 6.08 1.02 -6.37
N LEU A 35 6.96 0.03 -6.34
CA LEU A 35 6.56 -1.37 -6.35
C LEU A 35 5.95 -1.75 -5.00
N PRO A 36 4.90 -2.56 -4.95
CA PRO A 36 4.32 -3.05 -3.69
C PRO A 36 5.37 -3.68 -2.76
N GLU A 37 6.31 -4.44 -3.32
CA GLU A 37 7.39 -5.12 -2.59
C GLU A 37 8.36 -4.17 -1.87
N ALA A 38 8.37 -2.88 -2.26
CA ALA A 38 9.20 -1.86 -1.62
C ALA A 38 8.51 -1.21 -0.40
N ILE A 39 7.28 -1.60 -0.05
CA ILE A 39 6.60 -1.14 1.16
C ILE A 39 7.12 -1.95 2.36
N ASP A 40 8.21 -1.46 2.93
CA ASP A 40 8.81 -2.03 4.14
C ASP A 40 8.08 -1.57 5.43
N ASP A 41 8.65 -1.90 6.59
CA ASP A 41 8.08 -1.52 7.89
C ASP A 41 8.10 0.00 8.14
N ALA A 42 9.07 0.72 7.57
CA ALA A 42 9.17 2.17 7.71
C ALA A 42 8.09 2.86 6.85
N GLU A 43 7.95 2.43 5.59
CA GLU A 43 6.90 2.90 4.69
C GLU A 43 5.51 2.56 5.24
N PHE A 44 5.32 1.36 5.79
CA PHE A 44 4.07 0.98 6.43
C PHE A 44 3.66 1.96 7.54
N LYS A 45 4.61 2.32 8.42
CA LYS A 45 4.36 3.31 9.50
C LYS A 45 4.16 4.72 8.96
N ALA A 46 4.81 5.08 7.86
CA ALA A 46 4.59 6.36 7.20
C ALA A 46 3.15 6.45 6.67
N ILE A 47 2.65 5.37 6.06
CA ILE A 47 1.32 5.27 5.46
C ILE A 47 0.21 5.20 6.52
N TYR A 48 0.31 4.26 7.46
CA TYR A 48 -0.78 3.96 8.40
C TYR A 48 -0.62 4.65 9.77
N GLY A 49 0.56 5.18 10.10
CA GLY A 49 0.87 5.75 11.41
C GLY A 49 1.69 4.83 12.30
N GLN A 50 2.28 5.38 13.37
CA GLN A 50 3.21 4.68 14.26
C GLN A 50 2.54 3.56 15.08
N ASP A 51 1.22 3.68 15.32
CA ASP A 51 0.44 2.72 16.11
C ASP A 51 -0.24 1.63 15.26
N ALA A 52 0.01 1.61 13.94
CA ALA A 52 -0.63 0.68 13.04
C ALA A 52 -0.14 -0.75 13.26
N GLN A 53 -1.08 -1.69 13.39
CA GLN A 53 -0.79 -3.12 13.46
C GLN A 53 -1.11 -3.78 12.12
N ARG A 54 -0.21 -4.66 11.65
CA ARG A 54 -0.47 -5.49 10.48
C ARG A 54 -1.52 -6.54 10.84
N VAL A 55 -2.69 -6.44 10.22
CA VAL A 55 -3.71 -7.49 10.26
C VAL A 55 -3.59 -8.29 8.98
N SER A 56 -3.15 -9.54 9.09
CA SER A 56 -3.16 -10.47 7.97
C SER A 56 -4.50 -11.18 7.89
N ILE A 57 -5.09 -11.20 6.69
CA ILE A 57 -6.27 -12.01 6.41
C ILE A 57 -5.77 -13.42 6.08
N ILE A 58 -6.06 -14.38 6.96
CA ILE A 58 -5.79 -15.81 6.76
C ILE A 58 -6.87 -16.42 5.88
#